data_AF-A0A3L6NLM3-F1
#
_entry.id   AF-A0A3L6NLM3-F1
#
_cell.length_a   1.000
_cell.length_b   1.000
_cell.length_c   1.000
_cell.angle_alpha   90.00
_cell.angle_beta   90.00
_cell.angle_gamma   90.00
#
_symmetry.space_group_name_H-M   'P 1'
#
loop_
_entity.id
_entity.type
_entity.pdbx_description
1 polymer ?
#
loop_
_entity_poly.entity_id
_entity_poly.type
_entity_poly.pdbx_seq_one_letter_code
_entity_poly.pdbx_strand_id
1 'polypeptide(L)' 'MRGSVGPAVPQLWPGVVIAYGVNSAQSAMMNSAEWKNDPRNPNAKSGGH' A
#
# COMPACT_ATOMS: atom_id res chain seq x y z
N MET A 1 28.04 0.95 18.21
CA MET A 1 26.71 0.32 18.15
C MET A 1 26.48 -0.17 16.72
N ARG A 2 26.81 -1.43 16.41
CA ARG A 2 26.58 -2.00 15.06
C ARG A 2 25.20 -2.65 15.09
N GLY A 3 24.17 -1.92 14.71
CA GLY A 3 22.82 -2.45 14.53
C GLY A 3 22.80 -3.39 13.33
N SER A 4 23.23 -4.63 13.52
CA SER A 4 22.99 -5.70 12.56
C SER A 4 21.48 -5.94 12.57
N VAL A 5 20.78 -5.33 11.61
CA VAL A 5 19.49 -5.83 11.12
C VAL A 5 19.57 -7.36 11.11
N GLY A 6 18.81 -8.00 12.02
CA GLY A 6 18.93 -9.43 12.28
C GLY A 6 18.69 -10.25 11.01
N PRO A 7 19.06 -11.55 11.00
CA PRO A 7 19.00 -12.42 9.81
C PRO A 7 17.61 -12.56 9.16
N ALA A 8 16.56 -11.96 9.73
CA ALA A 8 15.22 -11.88 9.17
C ALA A 8 15.03 -10.75 8.13
N VAL A 9 15.86 -9.70 8.16
CA VAL A 9 15.64 -8.52 7.30
C VAL A 9 15.77 -8.83 5.80
N PRO A 10 16.77 -9.58 5.31
CA PRO A 10 16.86 -9.92 3.89
C PRO A 10 15.66 -10.75 3.38
N GLN A 11 15.05 -11.56 4.24
CA GLN A 11 13.90 -12.41 3.91
C GLN A 11 12.58 -11.62 3.95
N LEU A 12 12.46 -10.64 4.85
CA LEU A 12 11.26 -9.82 4.99
C LEU A 12 11.25 -8.60 4.07
N TRP A 13 12.41 -8.07 3.68
CA TRP A 13 12.53 -6.87 2.84
C TRP A 13 11.80 -6.98 1.49
N PRO A 14 11.91 -8.10 0.74
CA PRO A 14 11.13 -8.27 -0.49
C PRO A 14 9.61 -8.20 -0.23
N GLY A 15 9.13 -8.79 0.86
CA GLY A 15 7.72 -8.74 1.24
C GLY A 15 7.24 -7.32 1.53
N VAL A 16 8.07 -6.51 2.18
CA VAL A 16 7.78 -5.08 2.43
C VAL A 16 7.71 -4.28 1.13
N VAL A 17 8.64 -4.51 0.20
CA VAL A 17 8.64 -3.84 -1.12
C VAL A 17 7.39 -4.21 -1.91
N ILE A 18 7.01 -5.49 -1.93
CA ILE A 18 5.80 -5.95 -2.60
C ILE A 18 4.54 -5.36 -1.95
N ALA A 19 4.46 -5.37 -0.62
CA ALA A 19 3.32 -4.79 0.10
C ALA A 19 3.14 -3.31 -0.22
N TYR A 20 4.23 -2.54 -0.27
CA TYR A 20 4.21 -1.13 -0.67
C TYR A 20 3.80 -0.95 -2.13
N GLY A 21 4.33 -1.78 -3.03
CA GLY A 21 3.98 -1.76 -4.45
C GLY A 21 2.49 -2.07 -4.69
N VAL A 22 1.95 -3.09 -4.03
CA VAL A 22 0.54 -3.47 -4.14
C VAL A 22 -0.36 -2.38 -3.57
N ASN A 23 -0.02 -1.82 -2.41
CA ASN A 23 -0.80 -0.73 -1.81
C ASN A 23 -0.85 0.51 -2.72
N SER A 24 0.30 0.94 -3.25
CA SER A 24 0.38 2.10 -4.13
C SER A 24 -0.36 1.88 -5.47
N ALA A 25 -0.23 0.70 -6.06
CA ALA A 25 -0.95 0.34 -7.27
C ALA A 25 -2.47 0.29 -7.04
N GLN A 26 -2.92 -0.30 -5.92
CA GLN A 26 -4.34 -0.37 -5.58
C GLN A 26 -4.95 1.03 -5.40
N SER A 27 -4.25 1.93 -4.69
CA SER A 27 -4.68 3.33 -4.56
C SER A 27 -4.77 4.04 -5.92
N ALA A 28 -3.84 3.79 -6.84
CA ALA A 28 -3.88 4.36 -8.19
C ALA A 28 -5.07 3.83 -9.01
N MET A 29 -5.31 2.52 -8.99
CA MET A 29 -6.43 1.89 -9.72
C MET A 29 -7.79 2.40 -9.24
N MET A 30 -7.95 2.56 -7.93
CA MET A 30 -9.21 3.05 -7.34
C MET A 30 -9.47 4.54 -7.56
N ASN A 31 -8.47 5.31 -8.01
CA ASN A 31 -8.65 6.70 -8.42
C ASN A 31 -9.06 6.85 -9.90
N SER A 32 -9.15 5.75 -10.65
CA SER A 32 -9.61 5.76 -12.05
C SER A 32 -11.06 6.19 -12.16
N ALA A 33 -11.45 6.73 -13.32
CA ALA A 33 -12.80 7.26 -13.57
C ALA A 33 -13.92 6.23 -13.31
N GLU A 34 -13.66 4.94 -13.56
CA GLU A 34 -14.60 3.83 -13.33
C GLU A 34 -14.91 3.61 -11.84
N TRP A 35 -13.87 3.66 -10.99
CA TRP A 35 -13.97 3.25 -9.58
C TRP A 35 -14.07 4.44 -8.61
N LYS A 36 -13.85 5.67 -9.09
CA LYS A 36 -13.83 6.89 -8.29
C LYS A 36 -15.16 7.17 -7.59
N ASN A 37 -16.29 6.82 -8.20
CA ASN A 37 -17.63 7.03 -7.64
C ASN A 37 -18.27 5.73 -7.10
N ASP A 38 -17.53 4.62 -7.05
CA ASP A 38 -18.05 3.37 -6.47
C ASP A 38 -18.16 3.55 -4.94
N PRO A 39 -19.34 3.37 -4.33
CA PRO A 39 -19.54 3.53 -2.88
C PRO A 39 -18.73 2.52 -2.04
N ARG A 40 -18.18 1.47 -2.65
CA ARG A 40 -17.29 0.50 -2.01
C ARG A 40 -15.82 0.91 -2.09
N ASN A 41 -15.49 1.96 -2.85
CA ASN A 41 -14.14 2.48 -2.92
C ASN A 41 -13.76 3.14 -1.59
N PRO A 42 -12.80 2.60 -0.83
CA PRO A 42 -12.38 3.19 0.44
C PRO A 42 -11.75 4.59 0.24
N ASN A 43 -11.24 4.92 -0.95
CA ASN A 43 -10.75 6.27 -1.25
C ASN A 43 -11.90 7.29 -1.39
N ALA A 44 -13.10 6.86 -1.81
CA ALA A 44 -14.27 7.74 -1.93
C ALA A 44 -14.82 8.20 -0.56
N LYS A 45 -14.45 7.50 0.52
CA LYS A 45 -14.90 7.79 1.89
C LYS A 45 -13.91 8.64 2.71
N SER A 46 -12.70 8.90 2.19
CA SER A 46 -11.66 9.69 2.89
C SER A 46 -11.91 11.21 2.91
N GLY A 47 -13.12 11.66 2.55
CA GLY A 47 -13.52 13.08 2.55
C GLY A 47 -14.17 13.58 3.86
N GLY A 48 -14.29 12.74 4.89
CA GLY A 48 -14.83 13.14 6.20
C GLY A 48 -13.75 13.14 7.28
N HIS A 49 -13.37 14.33 7.73
CA HIS A 49 -12.74 14.51 9.06
C HIS A 49 -13.76 14.25 10.15
#